data_AF-A0A9N8P1T9-F1
#
_entry.id   AF-A0A9N8P1T9-F1
#
_cell.length_a   1.000
_cell.length_b   1.000
_cell.length_c   1.000
_cell.angle_alpha   90.00
_cell.angle_beta   90.00
_cell.angle_gamma   90.00
#
_symmetry.space_group_name_H-M   'P 1'
#
loop_
_entity.id
_entity.type
_entity.pdbx_description
1 polymer ?
#
loop_
_entity_poly.entity_id
_entity_poly.type
_entity_poly.pdbx_seq_one_letter_code
_entity_poly.pdbx_strand_id
1 'polypeptide(L)'
;MKENRIAQIKNELQQTEKNEGIITVKLIQQESPKSSVFEKPFAKDLGFPLILAVLLVLITRFITRKTIKAEISKLKTETDKNNAEIAKVKSSYQPIILNSLQIIQSHLYQDKINSLKNLMKSKSDLFNVKQIYHEGDALIDDIYDYYQTVYNKLSENLIENLKRNALENAGLFPSKIRTKFNKLNGLVYEAYNIQSRHFSVKTQDLPNGMQKLLEDIDAEFEKLIDLIRDDLHFDNTFIHDFIKEYQKDLKQ
;
A
#
# COMPACT_ATOMS: atom_id res chain seq x y z
N MET A 1 5.27 2.58 30.21
CA MET A 1 6.40 3.36 30.77
C MET A 1 6.82 4.60 29.95
N LYS A 2 6.08 5.05 28.91
CA LYS A 2 6.41 6.28 28.16
C LYS A 2 5.53 7.50 28.47
N GLU A 3 4.37 7.31 29.11
CA GLU A 3 3.43 8.41 29.41
C GLU A 3 3.77 9.22 30.67
N ASN A 4 4.51 8.63 31.62
CA ASN A 4 4.93 9.33 32.85
C ASN A 4 6.04 10.38 32.64
N ARG A 5 6.81 10.30 31.56
CA ARG A 5 7.89 11.27 31.27
C ARG A 5 7.38 12.58 30.69
N ILE A 6 6.27 12.55 29.96
CA ILE A 6 5.71 13.76 29.34
C ILE A 6 4.96 14.61 30.39
N ALA A 7 4.33 13.97 31.39
CA ALA A 7 3.71 14.67 32.52
C ALA A 7 4.76 15.35 33.44
N GLN A 8 5.93 14.73 33.61
CA GLN A 8 7.01 15.26 34.42
C GLN A 8 7.64 16.52 33.80
N ILE A 9 7.86 16.51 32.48
CA ILE A 9 8.39 17.67 31.73
C ILE A 9 7.39 18.84 31.70
N LYS A 10 6.07 18.56 31.66
CA LYS A 10 5.03 19.61 31.68
C LYS A 10 4.92 20.30 33.05
N ASN A 11 5.20 19.59 34.14
CA ASN A 11 5.25 20.16 35.50
C ASN A 11 6.52 20.98 35.77
N GLU A 12 7.67 20.61 35.19
CA GLU A 12 8.92 21.37 35.31
C GLU A 12 8.89 22.69 34.52
N LEU A 13 8.22 22.71 33.36
CA LEU A 13 8.00 23.93 32.57
C LEU A 13 7.01 24.91 33.24
N GLN A 14 5.97 24.42 33.93
CA GLN A 14 5.06 25.27 34.70
C GLN A 14 5.66 25.83 35.99
N GLN A 15 6.70 25.20 36.55
CA GLN A 15 7.44 25.76 37.68
C GLN A 15 8.47 26.81 37.27
N THR A 16 8.99 26.75 36.04
CA THR A 16 9.92 27.78 35.52
C THR A 16 9.18 29.04 35.07
N GLU A 17 7.96 28.93 34.53
CA GLU A 17 7.11 30.09 34.21
C GLU A 17 6.50 30.79 35.44
N LYS A 18 6.54 30.16 36.63
CA LYS A 18 6.09 30.78 37.90
C LYS A 18 7.18 31.56 38.64
N ASN A 19 8.45 31.43 38.27
CA ASN A 19 9.57 32.10 38.93
C ASN A 19 10.16 33.28 38.15
N GLU A 20 9.63 33.59 36.96
CA GLU A 20 9.97 34.80 36.21
C GLU A 20 8.79 35.77 36.21
N GLY A 21 8.56 36.42 37.36
CA GLY A 21 7.56 37.47 37.45
C GLY A 21 7.47 38.07 38.83
N ILE A 22 7.74 39.38 38.91
CA ILE A 22 7.57 40.28 40.06
C ILE A 22 8.83 40.44 40.94
N ILE A 23 9.81 41.20 40.43
CA ILE A 23 10.61 42.08 41.29
C ILE A 23 9.75 43.31 41.55
N THR A 24 9.07 43.35 42.69
CA THR A 24 8.35 44.55 43.14
C THR A 24 9.38 45.58 43.60
N VAL A 25 9.55 46.65 42.83
CA VAL A 25 10.27 47.84 43.29
C VAL A 25 9.38 48.55 44.32
N LYS A 26 9.68 48.40 45.61
CA LYS A 26 9.20 49.33 46.63
C LYS A 26 10.17 50.50 46.71
N LEU A 27 9.83 51.61 46.06
CA LEU A 27 10.31 52.92 46.47
C LEU A 27 9.78 53.18 47.89
N ILE A 28 10.67 53.24 48.88
CA ILE A 28 10.41 53.93 50.14
C ILE A 28 11.24 55.20 50.09
N GLN A 29 10.53 56.32 49.99
CA GLN A 29 11.08 57.67 50.14
C GLN A 29 11.78 57.81 51.49
N GLN A 30 12.93 58.46 51.46
CA GLN A 30 13.65 58.92 52.64
C GLN A 30 12.85 59.96 53.42
N GLU A 31 12.83 59.82 54.74
CA GLU A 31 13.00 60.95 55.65
C GLU A 31 14.31 60.74 56.43
N SER A 32 15.09 61.81 56.57
CA SER A 32 16.33 61.88 57.36
C SER A 32 16.08 62.80 58.57
N PRO A 33 17.00 62.98 59.55
CA PRO A 33 18.24 62.25 59.85
C PRO A 33 18.41 61.94 61.36
N LYS A 34 19.45 61.18 61.72
CA LYS A 34 20.31 61.55 62.87
C LYS A 34 21.72 60.97 62.70
N SER A 35 22.67 61.91 62.71
CA SER A 35 24.11 61.84 62.97
C SER A 35 24.70 60.44 63.20
N SER A 36 25.81 60.05 62.60
CA SER A 36 27.08 60.74 62.71
C SER A 36 28.18 59.89 62.02
N VAL A 37 29.25 60.56 61.60
CA VAL A 37 30.61 60.03 61.34
C VAL A 37 30.75 58.85 60.38
N PHE A 38 31.21 59.11 59.16
CA PHE A 38 32.38 58.49 58.50
C PHE A 38 32.35 58.80 56.99
N GLU A 39 33.10 59.81 56.56
CA GLU A 39 33.42 59.99 55.14
C GLU A 39 34.70 59.21 54.80
N LYS A 40 34.53 58.12 54.05
CA LYS A 40 35.55 57.47 53.21
C LYS A 40 34.92 57.18 51.84
N PRO A 41 35.70 57.09 50.76
CA PRO A 41 35.20 57.24 49.39
C PRO A 41 34.52 55.96 48.88
N PHE A 42 33.27 55.74 49.30
CA PHE A 42 32.47 54.55 48.97
C PHE A 42 32.27 54.31 47.46
N ALA A 43 32.33 55.36 46.65
CA ALA A 43 32.14 55.27 45.19
C ALA A 43 33.32 54.62 44.45
N LYS A 44 34.55 54.70 45.00
CA LYS A 44 35.75 54.12 44.38
C LYS A 44 35.87 52.61 44.65
N ASP A 45 35.41 52.17 45.82
CA ASP A 45 35.46 50.76 46.25
C ASP A 45 34.37 49.88 45.60
N LEU A 46 33.26 50.46 45.12
CA LEU A 46 32.18 49.74 44.42
C LEU A 46 32.31 49.74 42.88
N GLY A 47 32.93 50.78 42.29
CA GLY A 47 33.07 50.88 40.83
C GLY A 47 33.99 49.83 40.22
N PHE A 48 35.11 49.53 40.87
CA PHE A 48 36.07 48.53 40.42
C PHE A 48 35.49 47.10 40.38
N PRO A 49 34.85 46.58 41.45
CA PRO A 49 34.23 45.24 41.40
C PRO A 49 33.05 45.16 40.42
N LEU A 50 32.29 46.25 40.21
CA LEU A 50 31.21 46.27 39.22
C LEU A 50 31.75 46.17 37.78
N ILE A 51 32.79 46.93 37.44
CA ILE A 51 33.45 46.87 36.13
C ILE A 51 34.09 45.49 35.92
N LEU A 52 34.73 44.94 36.94
CA LEU A 52 35.34 43.61 36.89
C LEU A 52 34.27 42.53 36.66
N ALA A 53 33.11 42.63 37.32
CA ALA A 53 31.98 41.72 37.12
C ALA A 53 31.41 41.82 35.70
N VAL A 54 31.22 43.03 35.17
CA VAL A 54 30.76 43.24 33.78
C VAL A 54 31.77 42.67 32.78
N LEU A 55 33.07 42.88 33.00
CA LEU A 55 34.12 42.32 32.15
C LEU A 55 34.13 40.78 32.19
N LEU A 56 33.99 40.19 33.38
CA LEU A 56 33.90 38.74 33.58
C LEU A 56 32.68 38.15 32.88
N VAL A 57 31.51 38.81 32.94
CA VAL A 57 30.30 38.40 32.22
C VAL A 57 30.49 38.47 30.70
N LEU A 58 31.14 39.52 30.20
CA LEU A 58 31.42 39.67 28.77
C LEU A 58 32.42 38.60 28.27
N ILE A 59 33.48 38.33 29.03
CA ILE A 59 34.48 37.30 28.70
C ILE A 59 33.84 35.91 28.74
N THR A 60 33.09 35.59 29.79
CA THR A 60 32.39 34.29 29.89
C THR A 60 31.36 34.11 28.79
N ARG A 61 30.58 35.14 28.43
CA ARG A 61 29.68 35.12 27.26
C ARG A 61 30.41 34.92 25.94
N PHE A 62 31.58 35.53 25.77
CA PHE A 62 32.37 35.38 24.55
C PHE A 62 32.94 33.97 24.41
N ILE A 63 33.47 33.41 25.50
CA ILE A 63 33.99 32.04 25.54
C ILE A 63 32.85 31.03 25.31
N THR A 64 31.71 31.17 25.99
CA THR A 64 30.54 30.29 25.78
C THR A 64 29.97 30.37 24.37
N ARG A 65 29.87 31.57 23.77
CA ARG A 65 29.48 31.70 22.35
C ARG A 65 30.44 30.96 21.42
N LYS A 66 31.75 31.03 21.69
CA LYS A 66 32.77 30.41 20.85
C LYS A 66 32.75 28.89 20.99
N THR A 67 32.57 28.35 22.19
CA THR A 67 32.44 26.90 22.43
C THR A 67 31.15 26.34 21.82
N ILE A 68 30.00 26.99 22.06
CA ILE A 68 28.71 26.58 21.47
C ILE A 68 28.79 26.58 19.94
N LYS A 69 29.41 27.59 19.32
CA LYS A 69 29.57 27.64 17.84
C LYS A 69 30.46 26.51 17.33
N ALA A 70 31.52 26.16 18.05
CA ALA A 70 32.39 25.04 17.68
C ALA A 70 31.67 23.69 17.82
N GLU A 71 30.82 23.53 18.84
CA GLU A 71 30.05 22.31 19.09
C GLU A 71 28.92 22.13 18.07
N ILE A 72 28.20 23.20 17.73
CA ILE A 72 27.24 23.21 16.61
C ILE A 72 27.93 22.87 15.29
N SER A 73 29.14 23.40 15.06
CA SER A 73 29.89 23.07 13.85
C SER A 73 30.27 21.59 13.79
N LYS A 74 30.67 20.97 14.91
CA LYS A 74 30.98 19.54 14.97
C LYS A 74 29.74 18.69 14.72
N LEU A 75 28.63 19.01 15.38
CA LEU A 75 27.33 18.33 15.19
C LEU A 75 26.87 18.43 13.73
N LYS A 76 27.07 19.59 13.09
CA LYS A 76 26.74 19.77 11.66
C LYS A 76 27.58 18.85 10.78
N THR A 77 28.90 18.80 10.98
CA THR A 77 29.78 17.91 10.20
C THR A 77 29.42 16.43 10.40
N GLU A 78 29.07 16.04 11.63
CA GLU A 78 28.64 14.68 11.96
C GLU A 78 27.28 14.33 11.33
N THR A 79 26.35 15.29 11.31
CA THR A 79 25.06 15.16 10.62
C THR A 79 25.25 15.03 9.11
N ASP A 80 26.12 15.85 8.51
CA ASP A 80 26.42 15.81 7.08
C ASP A 80 27.08 14.47 6.69
N LYS A 81 27.98 13.95 7.53
CA LYS A 81 28.58 12.61 7.36
C LYS A 81 27.53 11.50 7.44
N ASN A 82 26.65 11.53 8.44
CA ASN A 82 25.56 10.56 8.57
C ASN A 82 24.60 10.62 7.37
N ASN A 83 24.28 11.81 6.88
CA ASN A 83 23.46 11.99 5.69
C ASN A 83 24.13 11.41 4.43
N ALA A 84 25.43 11.58 4.28
CA ALA A 84 26.20 10.99 3.18
C ALA A 84 26.21 9.44 3.27
N GLU A 85 26.35 8.88 4.47
CA GLU A 85 26.26 7.43 4.69
C GLU A 85 24.85 6.89 4.38
N ILE A 86 23.79 7.57 4.82
CA ILE A 86 22.40 7.23 4.49
C ILE A 86 22.17 7.30 2.97
N ALA A 87 22.67 8.33 2.29
CA ALA A 87 22.55 8.46 0.85
C ALA A 87 23.27 7.33 0.12
N LYS A 88 24.45 6.94 0.59
CA LYS A 88 25.22 5.81 0.06
C LYS A 88 24.44 4.50 0.24
N VAL A 89 23.97 4.21 1.44
CA VAL A 89 23.11 3.05 1.74
C VAL A 89 21.88 3.02 0.82
N LYS A 90 21.16 4.13 0.73
CA LYS A 90 19.99 4.26 -0.16
C LYS A 90 20.33 3.93 -1.62
N SER A 91 21.44 4.48 -2.14
CA SER A 91 21.89 4.20 -3.51
C SER A 91 22.26 2.73 -3.73
N SER A 92 22.74 2.03 -2.70
CA SER A 92 23.10 0.61 -2.78
C SER A 92 21.88 -0.31 -2.76
N TYR A 93 20.86 0.01 -1.96
CA TYR A 93 19.66 -0.83 -1.82
C TYR A 93 18.57 -0.50 -2.84
N GLN A 94 18.48 0.74 -3.33
CA GLN A 94 17.43 1.14 -4.26
C GLN A 94 17.41 0.29 -5.55
N PRO A 95 18.54 -0.02 -6.22
CA PRO A 95 18.54 -0.91 -7.37
C PRO A 95 18.07 -2.34 -7.02
N ILE A 96 18.46 -2.85 -5.85
CA ILE A 96 18.06 -4.18 -5.38
C ILE A 96 16.53 -4.22 -5.17
N ILE A 97 15.99 -3.22 -4.47
CA ILE A 97 14.54 -3.11 -4.23
C ILE A 97 13.79 -3.00 -5.55
N LEU A 98 14.24 -2.15 -6.48
CA LEU A 98 13.59 -1.99 -7.78
C LEU A 98 13.63 -3.28 -8.60
N ASN A 99 14.77 -3.97 -8.64
CA ASN A 99 14.91 -5.24 -9.33
C ASN A 99 14.02 -6.33 -8.70
N SER A 100 14.00 -6.43 -7.36
CA SER A 100 13.10 -7.36 -6.66
C SER A 100 11.63 -7.05 -6.94
N LEU A 101 11.24 -5.77 -6.95
CA LEU A 101 9.87 -5.37 -7.30
C LEU A 101 9.52 -5.74 -8.74
N GLN A 102 10.43 -5.55 -9.69
CA GLN A 102 10.23 -5.96 -11.09
C GLN A 102 10.08 -7.48 -11.23
N ILE A 103 10.93 -8.27 -10.56
CA ILE A 103 10.85 -9.73 -10.58
C ILE A 103 9.52 -10.20 -9.98
N ILE A 104 9.14 -9.67 -8.81
CA ILE A 104 7.86 -9.98 -8.16
C ILE A 104 6.70 -9.62 -9.09
N GLN A 105 6.72 -8.42 -9.69
CA GLN A 105 5.69 -7.99 -10.62
C GLN A 105 5.59 -8.92 -11.85
N SER A 106 6.72 -9.36 -12.40
CA SER A 106 6.75 -10.32 -13.52
C SER A 106 6.12 -11.66 -13.13
N HIS A 107 6.42 -12.19 -11.94
CA HIS A 107 5.80 -13.43 -11.45
C HIS A 107 4.30 -13.26 -11.24
N LEU A 108 3.86 -12.15 -10.62
CA LEU A 108 2.44 -11.85 -10.43
C LEU A 108 1.71 -11.78 -11.77
N TYR A 109 2.29 -11.17 -12.80
CA TYR A 109 1.69 -11.17 -14.14
C TYR A 109 1.62 -12.56 -14.75
N GLN A 110 2.68 -13.37 -14.61
CA GLN A 110 2.68 -14.74 -15.11
C GLN A 110 1.58 -15.59 -14.44
N ASP A 111 1.39 -15.45 -13.14
CA ASP A 111 0.33 -16.14 -12.40
C ASP A 111 -1.05 -15.70 -12.87
N LYS A 112 -1.26 -14.40 -13.11
CA LYS A 112 -2.52 -13.87 -13.63
C LYS A 112 -2.82 -14.41 -15.03
N ILE A 113 -1.81 -14.50 -15.88
CA ILE A 113 -1.91 -15.07 -17.22
C ILE A 113 -2.25 -16.55 -17.16
N ASN A 114 -1.63 -17.31 -16.26
CA ASN A 114 -1.93 -18.73 -16.08
C ASN A 114 -3.37 -18.93 -15.58
N SER A 115 -3.82 -18.09 -14.64
CA SER A 115 -5.21 -18.10 -14.16
C SER A 115 -6.20 -17.81 -15.30
N LEU A 116 -5.91 -16.82 -16.16
CA LEU A 116 -6.71 -16.51 -17.34
C LEU A 116 -6.75 -17.69 -18.32
N LYS A 117 -5.62 -18.31 -18.63
CA LYS A 117 -5.53 -19.49 -19.50
C LYS A 117 -6.38 -20.64 -18.97
N ASN A 118 -6.28 -20.93 -17.67
CA ASN A 118 -7.06 -21.98 -17.03
C ASN A 118 -8.56 -21.67 -17.11
N LEU A 119 -8.96 -20.42 -16.88
CA LEU A 119 -10.35 -19.99 -16.98
C LEU A 119 -10.89 -20.13 -18.41
N MET A 120 -10.14 -19.66 -19.41
CA MET A 120 -10.50 -19.81 -20.82
C MET A 120 -10.59 -21.27 -21.24
N LYS A 121 -9.69 -22.13 -20.74
CA LYS A 121 -9.74 -23.57 -20.96
C LYS A 121 -11.01 -24.17 -20.37
N SER A 122 -11.34 -23.87 -19.11
CA SER A 122 -12.58 -24.34 -18.46
C SER A 122 -13.83 -23.91 -19.23
N LYS A 123 -13.86 -22.67 -19.73
CA LYS A 123 -14.96 -22.18 -20.57
C LYS A 123 -15.06 -22.98 -21.87
N SER A 124 -13.94 -23.17 -22.58
CA SER A 124 -13.89 -23.95 -23.81
C SER A 124 -14.32 -25.40 -23.57
N ASP A 125 -13.82 -26.06 -22.54
CA ASP A 125 -14.16 -27.46 -22.25
C ASP A 125 -15.68 -27.62 -22.05
N LEU A 126 -16.33 -26.64 -21.42
CA LEU A 126 -17.78 -26.62 -21.20
C LEU A 126 -18.57 -26.24 -22.47
N PHE A 127 -18.30 -25.09 -23.07
CA PHE A 127 -19.15 -24.48 -24.12
C PHE A 127 -18.71 -24.73 -25.56
N ASN A 128 -17.50 -25.27 -25.79
CA ASN A 128 -17.05 -25.61 -27.14
C ASN A 128 -17.71 -26.92 -27.59
N VAL A 129 -18.87 -26.80 -28.24
CA VAL A 129 -19.59 -27.94 -28.79
C VAL A 129 -19.22 -28.05 -30.27
N LYS A 130 -18.57 -29.16 -30.65
CA LYS A 130 -18.24 -29.42 -32.05
C LYS A 130 -19.53 -29.58 -32.85
N GLN A 131 -19.74 -28.73 -33.84
CA GLN A 131 -20.76 -28.97 -34.85
C GLN A 131 -20.41 -30.26 -35.60
N ILE A 132 -21.26 -31.25 -35.45
CA ILE A 132 -21.21 -32.46 -36.28
C ILE A 132 -22.00 -32.12 -37.54
N TYR A 133 -21.49 -32.47 -38.71
CA TYR A 133 -22.21 -32.29 -39.97
C TYR A 133 -22.63 -33.67 -40.46
N HIS A 134 -23.91 -33.84 -40.82
CA HIS A 134 -24.40 -35.06 -41.46
C HIS A 134 -25.05 -34.66 -42.77
N GLU A 135 -24.58 -35.26 -43.87
CA GLU A 135 -25.08 -35.00 -45.23
C GLU A 135 -25.04 -33.53 -45.70
N GLY A 136 -24.25 -32.67 -45.05
CA GLY A 136 -24.09 -31.25 -45.41
C GLY A 136 -24.87 -30.29 -44.51
N ASP A 137 -25.76 -30.82 -43.67
CA ASP A 137 -26.49 -30.07 -42.65
C ASP A 137 -25.76 -30.15 -41.30
N ALA A 138 -25.80 -29.07 -40.52
CA ALA A 138 -25.22 -29.04 -39.19
C ALA A 138 -26.17 -29.76 -38.21
N LEU A 139 -25.73 -30.85 -37.57
CA LEU A 139 -26.53 -31.62 -36.61
C LEU A 139 -26.83 -30.88 -35.29
N ILE A 140 -26.24 -29.70 -35.06
CA ILE A 140 -26.58 -28.85 -33.91
C ILE A 140 -27.42 -27.69 -34.46
N ASP A 141 -28.62 -28.01 -34.91
CA ASP A 141 -29.56 -27.03 -35.45
C ASP A 141 -30.48 -26.43 -34.35
N ASP A 142 -30.59 -27.06 -33.17
CA ASP A 142 -31.43 -26.59 -32.07
C ASP A 142 -30.62 -26.06 -30.87
N ILE A 143 -31.02 -24.89 -30.36
CA ILE A 143 -30.54 -24.29 -29.11
C ILE A 143 -30.69 -25.28 -27.95
N TYR A 144 -31.77 -26.07 -27.95
CA TYR A 144 -31.98 -27.12 -26.95
C TYR A 144 -30.85 -28.15 -26.96
N ASP A 145 -30.48 -28.69 -28.13
CA ASP A 145 -29.44 -29.71 -28.27
C ASP A 145 -28.04 -29.18 -27.92
N TYR A 146 -27.78 -27.90 -28.23
CA TYR A 146 -26.59 -27.21 -27.77
C TYR A 146 -26.49 -27.22 -26.25
N TYR A 147 -27.51 -26.70 -25.55
CA TYR A 147 -27.50 -26.61 -24.10
C TYR A 147 -27.60 -27.98 -23.41
N GLN A 148 -28.27 -28.95 -24.03
CA GLN A 148 -28.28 -30.34 -23.60
C GLN A 148 -26.85 -30.94 -23.63
N THR A 149 -26.08 -30.62 -24.67
CA THR A 149 -24.68 -31.08 -24.77
C THR A 149 -23.79 -30.39 -23.74
N VAL A 150 -23.95 -29.09 -23.53
CA VAL A 150 -23.22 -28.34 -22.48
C VAL A 150 -23.57 -28.87 -21.10
N TYR A 151 -24.85 -29.10 -20.84
CA TYR A 151 -25.36 -29.69 -19.60
C TYR A 151 -24.66 -31.02 -19.31
N ASN A 152 -24.61 -31.93 -20.28
CA ASN A 152 -23.97 -33.23 -20.15
C ASN A 152 -22.46 -33.19 -19.89
N LYS A 153 -21.78 -32.06 -20.15
CA LYS A 153 -20.35 -31.87 -19.89
C LYS A 153 -20.04 -31.35 -18.48
N LEU A 154 -21.04 -30.89 -17.73
CA LEU A 154 -20.83 -30.49 -16.33
C LEU A 154 -20.25 -31.68 -15.56
N SER A 155 -19.19 -31.43 -14.81
CA SER A 155 -18.45 -32.47 -14.10
C SER A 155 -17.83 -31.92 -12.82
N GLU A 156 -17.59 -32.81 -11.87
CA GLU A 156 -16.91 -32.49 -10.61
C GLU A 156 -15.51 -31.90 -10.86
N ASN A 157 -14.78 -32.43 -11.85
CA ASN A 157 -13.45 -31.92 -12.24
C ASN A 157 -13.49 -30.44 -12.68
N LEU A 158 -14.52 -30.02 -13.42
CA LEU A 158 -14.68 -28.61 -13.79
C LEU A 158 -14.83 -27.72 -12.56
N ILE A 159 -15.66 -28.15 -11.60
CA ILE A 159 -15.91 -27.41 -10.35
C ILE A 159 -14.62 -27.31 -9.52
N GLU A 160 -13.90 -28.42 -9.37
CA GLU A 160 -12.63 -28.43 -8.64
C GLU A 160 -11.60 -27.51 -9.29
N ASN A 161 -11.51 -27.49 -10.61
CA ASN A 161 -10.60 -26.62 -11.34
C ASN A 161 -10.94 -25.14 -11.15
N LEU A 162 -12.22 -24.76 -11.25
CA LEU A 162 -12.64 -23.37 -11.04
C LEU A 162 -12.46 -22.92 -9.58
N LYS A 163 -12.74 -23.81 -8.61
CA LYS A 163 -12.52 -23.55 -7.20
C LYS A 163 -11.03 -23.39 -6.89
N ARG A 164 -10.19 -24.28 -7.42
CA ARG A 164 -8.73 -24.19 -7.30
C ARG A 164 -8.20 -22.89 -7.88
N ASN A 165 -8.63 -22.55 -9.09
CA ASN A 165 -8.25 -21.30 -9.75
C ASN A 165 -8.69 -20.08 -8.92
N ALA A 166 -9.84 -20.11 -8.27
CA ALA A 166 -10.28 -19.02 -7.40
C ALA A 166 -9.48 -18.93 -6.08
N LEU A 167 -9.13 -20.08 -5.47
CA LEU A 167 -8.42 -20.15 -4.19
C LEU A 167 -6.94 -19.80 -4.34
N GLU A 168 -6.25 -20.41 -5.31
CA GLU A 168 -4.83 -20.16 -5.58
C GLU A 168 -4.58 -18.70 -5.94
N ASN A 169 -5.59 -18.03 -6.54
CA ASN A 169 -5.47 -16.64 -6.98
C ASN A 169 -6.24 -15.64 -6.09
N ALA A 170 -6.67 -16.03 -4.89
CA ALA A 170 -7.44 -15.18 -3.98
C ALA A 170 -6.66 -13.92 -3.53
N GLY A 171 -5.33 -13.99 -3.46
CA GLY A 171 -4.46 -12.83 -3.19
C GLY A 171 -4.02 -12.05 -4.43
N LEU A 172 -4.23 -12.62 -5.61
CA LEU A 172 -3.65 -12.13 -6.87
C LEU A 172 -4.48 -11.02 -7.50
N PHE A 173 -5.80 -11.10 -7.34
CA PHE A 173 -6.74 -10.23 -8.03
C PHE A 173 -7.45 -9.23 -7.11
N PRO A 174 -7.83 -8.05 -7.63
CA PRO A 174 -8.72 -7.10 -6.95
C PRO A 174 -10.06 -7.74 -6.53
N SER A 175 -10.72 -7.13 -5.54
CA SER A 175 -12.01 -7.59 -5.01
C SER A 175 -13.07 -7.83 -6.09
N LYS A 176 -13.15 -6.95 -7.09
CA LYS A 176 -14.10 -7.05 -8.21
C LYS A 176 -13.97 -8.39 -8.96
N ILE A 177 -12.75 -8.82 -9.27
CA ILE A 177 -12.48 -10.09 -9.96
C ILE A 177 -12.77 -11.27 -9.04
N ARG A 178 -12.41 -11.19 -7.76
CA ARG A 178 -12.68 -12.25 -6.78
C ARG A 178 -14.18 -12.50 -6.59
N THR A 179 -14.97 -11.43 -6.50
CA THR A 179 -16.43 -11.52 -6.43
C THR A 179 -17.00 -12.25 -7.65
N LYS A 180 -16.43 -12.01 -8.83
CA LYS A 180 -16.83 -12.65 -10.09
C LYS A 180 -16.45 -14.13 -10.13
N PHE A 181 -15.26 -14.51 -9.68
CA PHE A 181 -14.89 -15.91 -9.45
C PHE A 181 -15.86 -16.64 -8.53
N ASN A 182 -16.20 -16.03 -7.39
CA ASN A 182 -17.13 -16.62 -6.43
C ASN A 182 -18.53 -16.81 -7.03
N LYS A 183 -19.01 -15.81 -7.78
CA LYS A 183 -20.31 -15.91 -8.47
C LYS A 183 -20.30 -17.03 -9.51
N LEU A 184 -19.27 -17.09 -10.36
CA LEU A 184 -19.14 -18.16 -11.36
C LEU A 184 -19.09 -19.55 -10.72
N ASN A 185 -18.27 -19.72 -9.68
CA ASN A 185 -18.20 -20.97 -8.91
C ASN A 185 -19.57 -21.37 -8.33
N GLY A 186 -20.32 -20.40 -7.79
CA GLY A 186 -21.66 -20.63 -7.27
C GLY A 186 -22.63 -21.13 -8.34
N LEU A 187 -22.66 -20.47 -9.51
CA LEU A 187 -23.53 -20.84 -10.62
C LEU A 187 -23.20 -22.23 -11.17
N VAL A 188 -21.91 -22.53 -11.39
CA VAL A 188 -21.48 -23.85 -11.91
C VAL A 188 -21.78 -24.96 -10.89
N TYR A 189 -21.60 -24.68 -9.60
CA TYR A 189 -21.93 -25.64 -8.54
C TYR A 189 -23.44 -25.89 -8.43
N GLU A 190 -24.26 -24.85 -8.55
CA GLU A 190 -25.72 -24.95 -8.61
C GLU A 190 -26.16 -25.82 -9.79
N ALA A 191 -25.63 -25.53 -10.98
CA ALA A 191 -25.87 -26.26 -12.21
C ALA A 191 -25.54 -27.77 -12.06
N TYR A 192 -24.38 -28.09 -11.50
CA TYR A 192 -23.98 -29.47 -11.24
C TYR A 192 -24.86 -30.18 -10.21
N ASN A 193 -25.30 -29.48 -9.16
CA ASN A 193 -26.21 -30.06 -8.18
C ASN A 193 -27.59 -30.38 -8.78
N ILE A 194 -28.10 -29.53 -9.66
CA ILE A 194 -29.33 -29.80 -10.42
C ILE A 194 -29.13 -31.03 -11.30
N GLN A 195 -28.00 -31.11 -12.01
CA GLN A 195 -27.65 -32.23 -12.88
C GLN A 195 -27.57 -33.56 -12.14
N SER A 196 -26.74 -33.63 -11.09
CA SER A 196 -26.52 -34.85 -10.31
C SER A 196 -27.83 -35.40 -9.72
N ARG A 197 -28.71 -34.52 -9.25
CA ARG A 197 -30.05 -34.88 -8.79
C ARG A 197 -30.92 -35.40 -9.93
N HIS A 198 -30.99 -34.72 -11.07
CA HIS A 198 -31.80 -35.17 -12.21
C HIS A 198 -31.32 -36.51 -12.80
N PHE A 199 -30.00 -36.70 -12.94
CA PHE A 199 -29.44 -37.95 -13.46
C PHE A 199 -29.70 -39.14 -12.53
N SER A 200 -29.78 -38.92 -11.21
CA SER A 200 -30.20 -39.97 -10.27
C SER A 200 -31.65 -40.44 -10.48
N VAL A 201 -32.48 -39.64 -11.15
CA VAL A 201 -33.89 -39.96 -11.49
C VAL A 201 -34.02 -40.48 -12.93
N LYS A 202 -32.90 -40.81 -13.60
CA LYS A 202 -32.78 -41.38 -14.96
C LYS A 202 -33.32 -40.52 -16.11
N THR A 203 -33.59 -39.24 -15.90
CA THR A 203 -33.87 -38.29 -16.98
C THR A 203 -32.57 -37.57 -17.31
N GLN A 204 -32.14 -37.65 -18.57
CA GLN A 204 -31.00 -36.87 -19.06
C GLN A 204 -31.44 -35.55 -19.70
N ASP A 205 -32.74 -35.35 -19.88
CA ASP A 205 -33.31 -34.13 -20.47
C ASP A 205 -32.99 -32.89 -19.65
N LEU A 206 -32.90 -31.76 -20.34
CA LEU A 206 -32.57 -30.47 -19.78
C LEU A 206 -33.71 -30.00 -18.85
N PRO A 207 -33.45 -29.82 -17.54
CA PRO A 207 -34.49 -29.38 -16.60
C PRO A 207 -34.95 -27.96 -16.90
N ASN A 208 -36.20 -27.64 -16.54
CA ASN A 208 -36.73 -26.29 -16.65
C ASN A 208 -35.83 -25.27 -15.91
N GLY A 209 -35.47 -24.20 -16.61
CA GLY A 209 -34.58 -23.15 -16.09
C GLY A 209 -33.09 -23.45 -16.21
N MET A 210 -32.69 -24.68 -16.56
CA MET A 210 -31.28 -25.04 -16.70
C MET A 210 -30.61 -24.32 -17.88
N GLN A 211 -31.33 -24.12 -18.99
CA GLN A 211 -30.84 -23.33 -20.11
C GLN A 211 -30.39 -21.93 -19.67
N LYS A 212 -31.27 -21.20 -18.96
CA LYS A 212 -30.96 -19.87 -18.45
C LYS A 212 -29.78 -19.87 -17.49
N LEU A 213 -29.66 -20.91 -16.65
CA LEU A 213 -28.52 -21.04 -15.74
C LEU A 213 -27.20 -21.25 -16.53
N LEU A 214 -27.22 -22.03 -17.61
CA LEU A 214 -26.06 -22.21 -18.49
C LEU A 214 -25.70 -20.92 -19.25
N GLU A 215 -26.70 -20.15 -19.69
CA GLU A 215 -26.51 -18.80 -20.26
C GLU A 215 -25.87 -17.85 -19.25
N ASP A 216 -26.36 -17.84 -18.00
CA ASP A 216 -25.81 -17.03 -16.91
C ASP A 216 -24.36 -17.43 -16.59
N ILE A 217 -24.03 -18.72 -16.66
CA ILE A 217 -22.66 -19.23 -16.49
C ILE A 217 -21.76 -18.71 -17.61
N ASP A 218 -22.17 -18.83 -18.88
CA ASP A 218 -21.36 -18.37 -20.02
C ASP A 218 -21.11 -16.85 -19.96
N ALA A 219 -22.17 -16.08 -19.68
CA ALA A 219 -22.06 -14.64 -19.51
C ALA A 219 -21.15 -14.25 -18.33
N GLU A 220 -21.11 -15.04 -17.27
CA GLU A 220 -20.23 -14.78 -16.12
C GLU A 220 -18.77 -15.17 -16.42
N PHE A 221 -18.52 -16.20 -17.24
CA PHE A 221 -17.20 -16.49 -17.79
C PHE A 221 -16.66 -15.31 -18.60
N GLU A 222 -17.44 -14.76 -19.53
CA GLU A 222 -17.01 -13.63 -20.37
C GLU A 222 -16.65 -12.41 -19.51
N LYS A 223 -17.55 -12.04 -18.59
CA LYS A 223 -17.31 -10.90 -17.69
C LYS A 223 -16.05 -11.09 -16.86
N LEU A 224 -15.78 -12.30 -16.38
CA LEU A 224 -14.59 -12.57 -15.58
C LEU A 224 -13.31 -12.53 -16.44
N ILE A 225 -13.35 -13.10 -17.65
CA ILE A 225 -12.24 -13.05 -18.61
C ILE A 225 -11.88 -11.61 -18.94
N ASP A 226 -12.87 -10.78 -19.28
CA ASP A 226 -12.66 -9.38 -19.64
C ASP A 226 -12.04 -8.59 -18.48
N LEU A 227 -12.53 -8.80 -17.25
CA LEU A 227 -11.96 -8.11 -16.09
C LEU A 227 -10.51 -8.51 -15.80
N ILE A 228 -10.14 -9.77 -16.04
CA ILE A 228 -8.75 -10.22 -15.88
C ILE A 228 -7.88 -9.63 -17.01
N ARG A 229 -8.39 -9.53 -18.24
CA ARG A 229 -7.68 -8.87 -19.36
C ARG A 229 -7.44 -7.38 -19.08
N ASP A 230 -8.45 -6.69 -18.55
CA ASP A 230 -8.36 -5.29 -18.13
C ASP A 230 -7.29 -5.10 -17.04
N ASP A 231 -7.27 -5.97 -16.03
CA ASP A 231 -6.30 -5.96 -14.92
C ASP A 231 -4.88 -6.31 -15.38
N LEU A 232 -4.75 -7.11 -16.44
CA LEU A 232 -3.49 -7.39 -17.13
C LEU A 232 -3.08 -6.29 -18.11
N HIS A 233 -3.95 -5.30 -18.35
CA HIS A 233 -3.78 -4.26 -19.35
C HIS A 233 -3.54 -4.81 -20.76
N PHE A 234 -4.09 -5.99 -21.07
CA PHE A 234 -3.91 -6.59 -22.40
C PHE A 234 -4.54 -5.77 -23.52
N ASP A 235 -5.65 -5.09 -23.24
CA ASP A 235 -6.34 -4.23 -24.20
C ASP A 235 -5.85 -2.78 -24.16
N ASN A 236 -4.77 -2.49 -23.42
CA ASN A 236 -4.23 -1.15 -23.33
C ASN A 236 -3.48 -0.80 -24.62
N THR A 237 -4.05 0.11 -25.40
CA THR A 237 -3.50 0.60 -26.67
C THR A 237 -2.03 1.03 -26.51
N PHE A 238 -1.69 1.59 -25.35
CA PHE A 238 -0.32 1.95 -24.98
C PHE A 238 0.65 0.75 -25.02
N ILE A 239 0.28 -0.43 -24.51
CA ILE A 239 1.17 -1.60 -24.50
C ILE A 239 1.37 -2.13 -25.92
N HIS A 240 0.30 -2.14 -26.73
CA HIS A 240 0.40 -2.54 -28.13
C HIS A 240 1.22 -1.57 -28.97
N ASP A 241 1.08 -0.27 -28.74
CA ASP A 241 1.86 0.76 -29.42
C ASP A 241 3.33 0.74 -28.96
N PHE A 242 3.58 0.58 -27.65
CA PHE A 242 4.92 0.44 -27.07
C PHE A 242 5.66 -0.80 -27.62
N ILE A 243 5.00 -1.96 -27.71
CA ILE A 243 5.60 -3.18 -28.29
C ILE A 243 5.91 -2.97 -29.78
N LYS A 244 5.00 -2.34 -30.54
CA LYS A 244 5.22 -2.05 -31.97
C LYS A 244 6.36 -1.07 -32.20
N GLU A 245 6.51 -0.07 -31.34
CA GLU A 245 7.58 0.92 -31.40
C GLU A 245 8.93 0.27 -31.09
N TYR A 246 9.01 -0.51 -30.01
CA TYR A 246 10.23 -1.22 -29.61
C TYR A 246 10.67 -2.30 -30.62
N GLN A 247 9.73 -2.97 -31.29
CA GLN A 247 10.04 -3.94 -32.36
C GLN A 247 10.58 -3.28 -33.65
N LYS A 248 10.31 -2.00 -33.89
CA LYS A 248 10.92 -1.25 -35.01
C LYS A 248 12.39 -0.95 -34.72
N ASP A 249 12.72 -0.62 -33.48
CA ASP A 249 14.10 -0.29 -33.08
C ASP A 249 15.03 -1.51 -33.06
N LEU A 250 14.49 -2.71 -32.85
CA LEU A 250 15.25 -3.97 -32.92
C LEU A 250 15.52 -4.46 -34.36
N LYS A 251 14.95 -3.81 -35.38
CA LYS A 251 15.14 -4.15 -36.81
C LYS A 251 16.03 -3.16 -37.56
N GLN A 252 16.60 -2.18 -36.85
CA GLN A 252 17.65 -1.28 -37.34
C GLN A 252 19.02 -1.76 -36.88
#